data_AF-A0A291E3N6-F1
#
_entry.id   AF-A0A291E3N6-F1
#
_cell.length_a   1.000
_cell.length_b   1.000
_cell.length_c   1.000
_cell.angle_alpha   90.00
_cell.angle_beta   90.00
_cell.angle_gamma   90.00
#
_symmetry.space_group_name_H-M   'P 1'
#
loop_
_entity.id
_entity.type
_entity.pdbx_description
1 polymer ?
#
loop_
_entity_poly.entity_id
_entity_poly.type
_entity_poly.pdbx_seq_one_letter_code
_entity_poly.pdbx_strand_id
1 'polypeptide(L)'
;MDVINVKNTANHAVLSFSEGYCYRFNSKIAVVLEKKQKWREAMEQWVYAMCLAESNENRRWAYQRALYCRKQCIKCDQEAGLLANEMPEICFTPQGR
;
A
#
# COMPACT_ATOMS: atom_id res chain seq x y z
N MET A 1 42.38 16.02 6.37
CA MET A 1 41.66 15.04 7.21
C MET A 1 40.21 15.46 7.22
N ASP A 2 39.45 14.98 6.24
CA ASP A 2 38.01 15.25 6.17
C ASP A 2 37.31 14.42 7.24
N VAL A 3 36.80 15.11 8.26
CA VAL A 3 35.94 14.52 9.27
C VAL A 3 34.60 14.26 8.59
N ILE A 4 34.48 13.08 7.96
CA ILE A 4 33.20 12.58 7.46
C ILE A 4 32.28 12.49 8.68
N ASN A 5 31.24 13.31 8.70
CA ASN A 5 30.24 13.36 9.75
C ASN A 5 29.37 12.08 9.69
N VAL A 6 29.91 10.97 10.21
CA VAL A 6 29.34 9.61 10.17
C VAL A 6 27.94 9.54 10.81
N LYS A 7 27.56 10.53 11.63
CA LYS A 7 26.24 10.57 12.29
C LYS A 7 25.08 10.89 11.33
N ASN A 8 25.33 11.57 10.21
CA ASN A 8 24.25 11.99 9.32
C ASN A 8 23.89 10.92 8.26
N THR A 9 24.84 10.09 7.87
CA THR A 9 24.65 9.01 6.89
C THR A 9 23.91 7.81 7.47
N ALA A 10 24.12 7.49 8.75
CA ALA A 10 23.41 6.40 9.42
C ALA A 10 21.90 6.68 9.53
N ASN A 11 21.50 7.93 9.82
CA ASN A 11 20.08 8.29 9.92
C ASN A 11 19.37 8.22 8.56
N HIS A 12 20.01 8.69 7.48
CA HIS A 12 19.43 8.61 6.14
C HIS A 12 19.33 7.17 5.63
N ALA A 13 20.33 6.33 5.94
CA ALA A 13 20.30 4.91 5.60
C ALA A 13 19.23 4.16 6.39
N VAL A 14 19.06 4.43 7.68
CA VAL A 14 18.03 3.78 8.52
C VAL A 14 16.61 4.22 8.13
N LEU A 15 16.40 5.49 7.79
CA LEU A 15 15.11 5.99 7.30
C LEU A 15 14.74 5.34 5.95
N SER A 16 15.64 5.40 4.98
CA SER A 16 15.42 4.75 3.66
C SER A 16 15.31 3.21 3.72
N PHE A 17 15.93 2.56 4.72
CA PHE A 17 15.76 1.12 4.97
C PHE A 17 14.39 0.79 5.59
N SER A 18 13.82 1.69 6.37
CA SER A 18 12.53 1.50 7.06
C SER A 18 11.32 1.78 6.16
N GLU A 19 11.43 2.73 5.22
CA GLU A 19 10.28 3.27 4.50
C GLU A 19 9.92 2.44 3.26
N GLY A 20 10.91 2.08 2.43
CA GLY A 20 10.72 1.10 1.34
C GLY A 20 10.35 -0.29 1.85
N TYR A 21 10.70 -0.61 3.10
CA TYR A 21 10.33 -1.86 3.76
C TYR A 21 8.83 -1.92 4.07
N CYS A 22 8.24 -0.83 4.57
CA CYS A 22 6.82 -0.75 4.88
C CYS A 22 5.94 -0.98 3.65
N TYR A 23 6.24 -0.36 2.52
CA TYR A 23 5.56 -0.65 1.25
C TYR A 23 5.68 -2.13 0.87
N ARG A 24 6.90 -2.68 0.86
CA ARG A 24 7.16 -4.07 0.45
C ARG A 24 6.50 -5.08 1.38
N PHE A 25 6.49 -4.82 2.68
CA PHE A 25 5.89 -5.67 3.69
C PHE A 25 4.37 -5.76 3.50
N ASN A 26 3.68 -4.61 3.46
CA ASN A 26 2.22 -4.58 3.25
C ASN A 26 1.84 -5.16 1.88
N SER A 27 2.62 -4.87 0.84
CA SER A 27 2.42 -5.45 -0.50
C SER A 27 2.51 -6.97 -0.50
N LYS A 28 3.45 -7.56 0.24
CA LYS A 28 3.58 -9.03 0.36
C LYS A 28 2.38 -9.65 1.08
N ILE A 29 1.91 -9.03 2.17
CA ILE A 29 0.71 -9.47 2.88
C ILE A 29 -0.50 -9.41 1.94
N ALA A 30 -0.66 -8.30 1.22
CA ALA A 30 -1.75 -8.11 0.25
C ALA A 30 -1.77 -9.23 -0.80
N VAL A 31 -0.62 -9.57 -1.40
CA VAL A 31 -0.52 -10.67 -2.37
C VAL A 31 -0.91 -12.03 -1.78
N VAL A 32 -0.54 -12.32 -0.53
CA VAL A 32 -0.95 -13.56 0.15
C VAL A 32 -2.47 -13.59 0.35
N LEU A 33 -3.08 -12.46 0.72
CA LEU A 33 -4.52 -12.34 0.91
C LEU A 33 -5.28 -12.48 -0.42
N GLU A 34 -4.76 -11.91 -1.51
CA GLU A 34 -5.31 -12.10 -2.86
C GLU A 34 -5.32 -13.57 -3.27
N LYS A 35 -4.23 -14.31 -3.01
CA LYS A 35 -4.17 -15.76 -3.28
C LYS A 35 -5.21 -16.55 -2.47
N LYS A 36 -5.55 -16.06 -1.28
CA LYS A 36 -6.61 -16.62 -0.43
C LYS A 36 -8.00 -16.08 -0.77
N GLN A 37 -8.13 -15.28 -1.84
CA GLN A 37 -9.37 -14.61 -2.26
C GLN A 37 -10.00 -13.73 -1.17
N LYS A 38 -9.18 -13.27 -0.22
CA LYS A 38 -9.60 -12.34 0.84
C LYS A 38 -9.54 -10.91 0.33
N TRP A 39 -10.41 -10.58 -0.62
CA TRP A 39 -10.30 -9.37 -1.44
C TRP A 39 -10.40 -8.07 -0.64
N ARG A 40 -11.25 -8.01 0.39
CA ARG A 40 -11.36 -6.84 1.27
C ARG A 40 -10.08 -6.60 2.06
N GLU A 41 -9.59 -7.63 2.76
CA GLU A 41 -8.35 -7.54 3.53
C GLU A 41 -7.16 -7.21 2.61
N ALA A 42 -7.09 -7.81 1.41
CA ALA A 42 -6.07 -7.50 0.42
C ALA A 42 -6.12 -6.04 -0.05
N MET A 43 -7.32 -5.51 -0.32
CA MET A 43 -7.52 -4.11 -0.70
C MET A 43 -7.00 -3.16 0.38
N GLU A 44 -7.34 -3.41 1.65
CA GLU A 44 -6.88 -2.59 2.77
C GLU A 44 -5.35 -2.58 2.86
N GLN A 45 -4.70 -3.73 2.71
CA GLN A 45 -3.23 -3.81 2.71
C GLN A 45 -2.61 -3.05 1.53
N TRP A 46 -3.23 -3.07 0.34
CA TRP A 46 -2.78 -2.24 -0.78
C TRP A 46 -2.97 -0.75 -0.54
N VAL A 47 -4.05 -0.33 0.12
CA VAL A 47 -4.25 1.07 0.53
C VAL A 47 -3.18 1.49 1.53
N TYR A 48 -2.87 0.66 2.53
CA TYR A 48 -1.76 0.92 3.45
C TYR A 48 -0.41 1.01 2.73
N ALA A 49 -0.13 0.06 1.82
CA ALA A 49 1.09 0.09 1.01
C ALA A 49 1.17 1.38 0.19
N MET A 50 0.06 1.82 -0.41
CA MET A 50 -0.02 3.06 -1.17
C MET A 50 0.30 4.29 -0.31
N CYS A 51 -0.28 4.40 0.88
CA CYS A 51 -0.02 5.52 1.79
C CYS A 51 1.45 5.58 2.25
N LEU A 52 2.10 4.42 2.33
CA LEU A 52 3.49 4.27 2.76
C LEU A 52 4.48 4.28 1.58
N ALA A 53 4.01 4.45 0.35
CA ALA A 53 4.85 4.48 -0.83
C ALA A 53 5.39 5.89 -1.12
N GLU A 54 6.72 5.99 -1.21
CA GLU A 54 7.42 7.25 -1.50
C GLU A 54 7.42 7.60 -2.99
N SER A 55 7.61 6.58 -3.84
CA SER A 55 7.61 6.80 -5.28
C SER A 55 6.19 6.87 -5.84
N ASN A 56 5.97 7.80 -6.77
CA ASN A 56 4.70 7.90 -7.47
C ASN A 56 4.37 6.61 -8.26
N GLU A 57 5.39 5.87 -8.69
CA GLU A 57 5.22 4.58 -9.35
C GLU A 57 4.64 3.53 -8.39
N ASN A 58 5.23 3.38 -7.20
CA ASN A 58 4.73 2.45 -6.18
C ASN A 58 3.33 2.84 -5.68
N ARG A 59 3.06 4.15 -5.52
CA ARG A 59 1.72 4.66 -5.20
C ARG A 59 0.70 4.28 -6.27
N ARG A 60 1.03 4.53 -7.55
CA ARG A 60 0.14 4.17 -8.67
C ARG A 60 -0.08 2.66 -8.75
N TRP A 61 0.96 1.87 -8.53
CA TRP A 61 0.86 0.42 -8.60
C TRP A 61 -0.02 -0.14 -7.47
N ALA A 62 0.23 0.26 -6.22
CA ALA A 62 -0.60 -0.14 -5.09
C ALA A 62 -2.06 0.32 -5.24
N TYR A 63 -2.29 1.52 -5.78
CA TYR A 63 -3.63 2.00 -6.10
C TYR A 63 -4.34 1.11 -7.13
N GLN A 64 -3.67 0.76 -8.23
CA GLN A 64 -4.23 -0.14 -9.25
C GLN A 64 -4.57 -1.51 -8.67
N ARG A 65 -3.73 -2.04 -7.77
CA ARG A 65 -4.00 -3.29 -7.05
C ARG A 65 -5.18 -3.19 -6.09
N ALA A 66 -5.32 -2.09 -5.36
CA ALA A 66 -6.48 -1.84 -4.51
C ALA A 66 -7.78 -1.79 -5.33
N LEU A 67 -7.78 -1.10 -6.49
CA LEU A 67 -8.93 -1.08 -7.40
C LEU A 67 -9.26 -2.47 -7.96
N TYR A 68 -8.25 -3.27 -8.29
CA TYR A 68 -8.45 -4.65 -8.72
C TYR A 68 -9.13 -5.47 -7.62
N CYS A 69 -8.62 -5.41 -6.39
CA CYS A 69 -9.19 -6.12 -5.25
C CYS A 69 -10.64 -5.68 -4.97
N ARG A 70 -10.94 -4.39 -5.08
CA ARG A 70 -12.32 -3.88 -4.97
C ARG A 70 -13.25 -4.51 -6.00
N LYS A 71 -12.82 -4.57 -7.27
CA LYS A 71 -13.63 -5.19 -8.34
C LYS A 71 -13.91 -6.66 -8.05
N GLN A 72 -12.94 -7.40 -7.50
CA GLN A 72 -13.15 -8.79 -7.11
C GLN A 72 -14.08 -8.90 -5.90
N CYS A 73 -13.95 -8.03 -4.90
CA CYS A 73 -14.85 -7.98 -3.75
C CYS A 73 -16.31 -7.75 -4.19
N ILE A 74 -16.56 -6.77 -5.06
CA ILE A 74 -17.90 -6.49 -5.59
C ILE A 74 -18.46 -7.69 -6.35
N LYS A 75 -17.64 -8.38 -7.15
CA LYS A 75 -18.08 -9.61 -7.85
C LYS A 75 -18.48 -10.70 -6.86
N CYS A 76 -17.66 -10.95 -5.84
CA CYS A 76 -17.99 -11.95 -4.81
C CYS A 76 -19.23 -11.56 -4.01
N ASP A 77 -19.40 -10.28 -3.66
CA ASP A 77 -20.59 -9.78 -2.96
C ASP A 77 -21.85 -9.95 -3.85
N GLN A 78 -21.76 -9.63 -5.14
CA GLN A 78 -22.84 -9.83 -6.11
C GLN A 78 -23.20 -11.31 -6.30
N GLU A 79 -22.19 -12.19 -6.41
CA GLU A 79 -22.38 -13.64 -6.48
C GLU A 79 -23.00 -14.21 -5.19
N ALA A 80 -22.71 -13.60 -4.05
CA ALA A 80 -23.28 -13.95 -2.74
C ALA A 80 -24.65 -13.27 -2.46
N GLY A 81 -25.15 -12.41 -3.35
CA GLY A 81 -26.39 -11.66 -3.17
C GLY A 81 -26.33 -10.55 -2.11
N LEU A 82 -25.13 -10.11 -1.74
CA LEU A 82 -24.89 -9.02 -0.79
C LEU A 82 -24.78 -7.67 -1.53
N LEU A 83 -25.41 -6.62 -0.99
CA LEU A 83 -25.30 -5.26 -1.54
C LEU A 83 -23.84 -4.76 -1.39
N ALA A 84 -23.28 -4.24 -2.48
CA ALA A 84 -21.89 -3.77 -2.52
C ALA A 84 -21.64 -2.68 -1.47
N ASN A 85 -20.81 -2.98 -0.47
CA ASN A 85 -20.48 -2.04 0.60
C ASN A 85 -19.60 -0.88 0.08
N GLU A 86 -19.85 0.32 0.60
CA GLU A 86 -19.09 1.53 0.31
C GLU A 86 -17.61 1.41 0.69
N MET A 87 -16.74 2.11 -0.04
CA MET A 87 -15.30 2.09 0.18
C MET A 87 -14.92 2.80 1.49
N PRO A 88 -13.89 2.34 2.21
CA PRO A 88 -13.17 3.21 3.13
C PRO A 88 -12.53 4.36 2.32
N GLU A 89 -12.68 5.60 2.79
CA GLU A 89 -12.04 6.78 2.20
C GLU A 89 -10.53 6.52 2.09
N ILE A 90 -10.05 6.36 0.86
CA ILE A 90 -8.62 6.25 0.59
C ILE A 90 -8.03 7.61 0.89
N CYS A 91 -7.09 7.68 1.84
CA CYS A 91 -6.34 8.90 2.16
C CYS A 91 -5.58 9.39 0.93
N PHE A 92 -6.22 10.24 0.13
CA PHE A 92 -5.55 11.15 -0.80
C PHE A 92 -5.53 12.50 -0.10
N THR A 93 -4.51 12.75 0.72
CA THR A 93 -4.08 14.13 0.94
C THR A 93 -3.12 14.46 -0.20
N PRO A 94 -3.52 15.29 -1.18
CA PRO A 94 -2.54 15.91 -2.06
C PRO A 94 -1.74 16.89 -1.21
N GLN A 95 -0.68 16.44 -0.54
CA GLN A 95 0.34 17.37 -0.06
C GLN A 95 1.09 17.88 -1.29
N GLY A 96 0.74 19.09 -1.72
CA GLY A 96 1.45 19.78 -2.80
C GLY A 96 0.64 20.89 -3.45
N ARG A 97 0.44 22.00 -2.74
CA ARG A 97 0.63 23.35 -3.27
C ARG A 97 1.27 24.22 -2.21
#